data_AF-A0A6P8X3N1-F1
#
_entry.id   AF-A0A6P8X3N1-F1
#
_cell.length_a   1.000
_cell.length_b   1.000
_cell.length_c   1.000
_cell.angle_alpha   90.00
_cell.angle_beta   90.00
_cell.angle_gamma   90.00
#
_symmetry.space_group_name_H-M   'P 1'
#
loop_
_entity.id
_entity.type
_entity.pdbx_description
1 polymer ?
#
loop_
_entity_poly.entity_id
_entity_poly.type
_entity_poly.pdbx_seq_one_letter_code
_entity_poly.pdbx_strand_id
1 'polypeptide(L)'
;MCSRTRWGRIDPTVQVNVVQGPAKRVLQLDKRTLPRFVQQQLLLMASPSPFLNFLNKFRLDKILINHEFRGVYTMRTSATVTELAAHAWRIMSTSDRQPYIKLARKAQKIQQSRLLHFFSHDAT
;
A
#
# COMPACT_ATOMS: atom_id res chain seq x y z
N MET A 1 -6.60 2.67 25.13
CA MET A 1 -5.18 2.99 25.39
C MET A 1 -4.34 2.44 24.25
N CYS A 2 -3.48 3.26 23.63
CA CYS A 2 -2.87 3.00 22.33
C CYS A 2 -1.65 2.06 22.45
N SER A 3 -1.76 0.83 21.93
CA SER A 3 -0.70 -0.21 21.93
C SER A 3 0.29 -0.07 20.77
N ARG A 4 0.68 1.16 20.44
CA ARG A 4 1.68 1.42 19.39
C ARG A 4 3.02 1.70 20.03
N THR A 5 3.98 0.81 19.84
CA THR A 5 5.38 1.12 20.14
C THR A 5 5.86 2.29 19.27
N ARG A 6 6.92 2.99 19.70
CA ARG A 6 7.52 4.18 19.07
C ARG A 6 7.80 4.03 17.55
N TRP A 7 7.81 2.80 17.02
CA TRP A 7 8.08 2.47 15.62
C TRP A 7 6.87 1.87 14.86
N GLY A 8 5.65 1.96 15.41
CA GLY A 8 4.43 1.47 14.76
C GLY A 8 4.32 -0.06 14.68
N ARG A 9 5.17 -0.81 15.40
CA ARG A 9 5.02 -2.26 15.55
C ARG A 9 3.89 -2.52 16.54
N ILE A 10 2.92 -3.31 16.10
CA ILE A 10 1.89 -3.89 16.96
C ILE A 10 2.63 -4.85 17.90
N ASP A 11 2.42 -4.68 19.20
CA ASP A 11 3.00 -5.56 20.22
C ASP A 11 2.57 -7.01 19.94
N PRO A 12 3.52 -7.97 19.82
CA PRO A 12 3.23 -9.36 19.48
C PRO A 12 2.38 -10.08 20.54
N THR A 13 2.24 -9.51 21.73
CA THR A 13 1.36 -10.03 22.79
C THR A 13 -0.10 -9.60 22.64
N VAL A 14 -0.39 -8.66 21.74
CA VAL A 14 -1.76 -8.20 21.48
C VAL A 14 -2.50 -9.24 20.64
N GLN A 15 -3.36 -9.99 21.30
CA GLN A 15 -4.35 -10.83 20.62
C GLN A 15 -5.42 -9.91 20.02
N VAL A 16 -5.34 -9.69 18.71
CA VAL A 16 -6.41 -9.00 17.96
C VAL A 16 -7.49 -10.03 17.66
N ASN A 17 -8.62 -9.95 18.36
CA ASN A 17 -9.81 -10.68 17.98
C ASN A 17 -10.33 -10.09 16.67
N VAL A 18 -9.97 -10.73 15.54
CA VAL A 18 -10.54 -10.41 14.25
C VAL A 18 -12.02 -10.78 14.34
N VAL A 19 -12.88 -9.79 14.51
CA VAL A 19 -14.33 -9.97 14.45
C VAL A 19 -14.64 -10.56 13.07
N GLN A 20 -14.86 -11.88 13.01
CA GLN A 20 -15.36 -12.51 11.81
C GLN A 20 -16.77 -11.96 11.60
N GLY A 21 -16.93 -11.09 10.60
CA GLY A 21 -18.24 -10.64 10.17
C GLY A 21 -19.15 -11.83 9.81
N PRO A 22 -20.47 -11.62 9.71
CA PRO A 22 -21.49 -12.67 9.62
C PRO A 22 -21.51 -13.47 8.30
N ALA A 23 -20.40 -13.55 7.57
CA ALA A 23 -20.34 -14.20 6.27
C ALA A 23 -19.22 -15.24 6.24
N LYS A 24 -19.61 -16.52 6.39
CA LYS A 24 -18.88 -17.67 5.84
C LYS A 24 -18.89 -17.60 4.30
N ARG A 25 -18.36 -16.52 3.70
CA ARG A 25 -18.12 -16.44 2.27
C ARG A 25 -16.74 -17.02 2.01
N VAL A 26 -16.70 -18.28 1.60
CA VAL A 26 -15.50 -18.85 0.99
C VAL A 26 -15.25 -18.05 -0.29
N LEU A 27 -14.22 -17.21 -0.29
CA LEU A 27 -13.79 -16.45 -1.46
C LEU A 27 -13.23 -17.42 -2.50
N GLN A 28 -14.06 -17.82 -3.47
CA GLN A 28 -13.57 -18.53 -4.64
C GLN A 28 -12.81 -17.53 -5.52
N LEU A 29 -11.48 -17.61 -5.48
CA LEU A 29 -10.58 -16.87 -6.36
C LEU A 29 -10.60 -17.50 -7.76
N ASP A 30 -11.66 -17.24 -8.52
CA ASP A 30 -11.74 -17.60 -9.92
C ASP A 30 -11.06 -16.53 -10.80
N LYS A 31 -10.91 -16.79 -12.10
CA LYS A 31 -10.28 -15.85 -13.05
C LYS A 31 -11.03 -14.50 -13.15
N ARG A 32 -12.27 -14.40 -12.66
CA ARG A 32 -13.11 -13.19 -12.71
C ARG A 32 -13.03 -12.37 -11.41
N THR A 33 -12.91 -13.01 -10.25
CA THR A 33 -12.87 -12.38 -8.93
C THR A 33 -11.46 -11.97 -8.54
N LEU A 34 -10.45 -12.75 -8.93
CA LEU A 34 -9.05 -12.48 -8.59
C LEU A 34 -8.57 -11.09 -9.06
N PRO A 35 -8.81 -10.63 -10.30
CA PRO A 35 -8.37 -9.31 -10.74
C PRO A 35 -9.01 -8.17 -9.92
N ARG A 36 -10.30 -8.30 -9.57
CA ARG A 36 -11.01 -7.32 -8.74
C ARG A 36 -10.45 -7.27 -7.33
N PHE A 37 -10.18 -8.43 -6.74
CA PHE A 37 -9.62 -8.51 -5.38
C PHE A 37 -8.21 -7.93 -5.33
N VAL A 38 -7.35 -8.28 -6.28
CA VAL A 38 -6.00 -7.70 -6.41
C VAL A 38 -6.08 -6.19 -6.58
N GLN A 39 -6.98 -5.70 -7.45
CA GLN A 39 -7.17 -4.27 -7.64
C GLN A 39 -7.64 -3.58 -6.35
N GLN A 40 -8.55 -4.19 -5.60
CA GLN A 40 -9.05 -3.65 -4.34
C GLN A 40 -7.92 -3.59 -3.29
N GLN A 41 -7.13 -4.65 -3.17
CA GLN A 41 -5.98 -4.68 -2.27
C GLN A 41 -4.92 -3.63 -2.65
N LEU A 42 -4.62 -3.51 -3.94
CA LEU A 42 -3.72 -2.47 -4.45
C LEU A 42 -4.22 -1.06 -4.12
N LEU A 43 -5.54 -0.82 -4.22
CA LEU A 43 -6.13 0.47 -3.86
C LEU A 43 -6.08 0.76 -2.36
N LEU A 44 -6.21 -0.26 -1.51
CA LEU A 44 -6.06 -0.12 -0.06
C LEU A 44 -4.62 0.24 0.35
N MET A 45 -3.64 -0.24 -0.40
CA MET A 45 -2.22 0.04 -0.19
C MET A 45 -1.71 1.26 -0.96
N ALA A 46 -2.53 1.83 -1.84
CA ALA A 46 -2.16 2.95 -2.69
C ALA A 46 -2.05 4.26 -1.89
N SER A 47 -1.01 5.02 -2.18
CA SER A 47 -0.80 6.37 -1.70
C SER A 47 -1.42 7.40 -2.65
N PRO A 48 -1.89 8.56 -2.16
CA PRO A 48 -2.21 9.71 -3.02
C PRO A 48 -0.98 10.33 -3.71
N SER A 49 0.24 9.90 -3.36
CA SER A 49 1.47 10.31 -4.05
C SER A 49 1.85 9.32 -5.15
N PRO A 50 1.98 9.75 -6.42
CA PRO A 50 2.44 8.90 -7.51
C PRO A 50 3.83 8.31 -7.25
N PHE A 51 4.74 9.11 -6.70
CA PHE A 51 6.10 8.65 -6.41
C PHE A 51 6.11 7.54 -5.34
N LEU A 52 5.29 7.64 -4.29
CA LEU A 52 5.23 6.60 -3.26
C LEU A 52 4.68 5.28 -3.82
N ASN A 53 3.72 5.34 -4.75
CA ASN A 53 3.23 4.14 -5.44
C ASN A 53 4.33 3.49 -6.30
N PHE A 54 5.11 4.30 -7.01
CA PHE A 54 6.27 3.81 -7.75
C PHE A 54 7.33 3.22 -6.83
N LEU A 55 7.70 3.92 -5.74
CA LEU A 55 8.69 3.47 -4.78
C LEU A 55 8.31 2.12 -4.16
N ASN A 56 7.02 1.94 -3.82
CA ASN A 56 6.53 0.68 -3.28
C ASN A 56 6.68 -0.47 -4.29
N LYS A 57 6.35 -0.23 -5.56
CA LYS A 57 6.60 -1.22 -6.61
C LYS A 57 8.09 -1.49 -6.83
N PHE A 58 8.89 -0.44 -6.94
CA PHE A 58 10.34 -0.55 -7.15
C PHE A 58 11.02 -1.33 -6.03
N ARG A 59 10.59 -1.12 -4.78
CA ARG A 59 10.99 -1.91 -3.63
C ARG A 59 10.58 -3.36 -3.80
N LEU A 60 9.32 -3.66 -4.14
CA LEU A 60 8.89 -5.04 -4.38
C LEU A 60 9.71 -5.72 -5.48
N ASP A 61 9.94 -5.05 -6.61
CA ASP A 61 10.72 -5.61 -7.72
C ASP A 61 12.19 -5.85 -7.31
N LYS A 62 12.82 -4.91 -6.60
CA LYS A 62 14.20 -5.05 -6.13
C LYS A 62 14.38 -5.96 -4.91
N ILE A 63 13.34 -6.19 -4.11
CA ILE A 63 13.41 -6.96 -2.87
C ILE A 63 12.91 -8.39 -3.06
N LEU A 64 11.86 -8.59 -3.86
CA LEU A 64 11.26 -9.92 -4.08
C LEU A 64 11.88 -10.65 -5.26
N ILE A 65 12.36 -9.95 -6.30
CA ILE A 65 12.88 -10.60 -7.53
C ILE A 65 14.42 -10.72 -7.49
N ASN A 66 15.12 -9.75 -6.89
CA ASN A 66 16.56 -9.88 -6.63
C ASN A 66 16.78 -10.59 -5.28
N HIS A 67 16.89 -11.92 -5.35
CA HIS A 67 17.12 -12.83 -4.21
C HIS A 67 18.40 -12.57 -3.40
N GLU A 68 19.23 -11.60 -3.77
CA GLU A 68 20.51 -11.30 -3.12
C GLU A 68 20.36 -10.88 -1.65
N PHE A 69 19.25 -10.23 -1.28
CA PHE A 69 19.09 -9.66 0.07
C PHE A 69 18.29 -10.51 1.05
N ARG A 70 17.80 -11.70 0.64
CA ARG A 70 17.04 -12.68 1.48
C ARG A 70 16.06 -12.06 2.51
N GLY A 71 15.45 -10.92 2.19
CA GLY A 71 14.52 -10.22 3.09
C GLY A 71 15.12 -9.48 4.28
N VAL A 72 16.45 -9.37 4.44
CA VAL A 72 17.09 -8.60 5.52
C VAL A 72 17.57 -7.25 5.00
N TYR A 73 16.80 -6.20 5.29
CA TYR A 73 17.16 -4.82 4.94
C TYR A 73 17.74 -4.07 6.13
N THR A 74 18.96 -3.58 5.96
CA THR A 74 19.54 -2.56 6.84
C THR A 74 18.93 -1.18 6.51
N MET A 75 19.06 -0.22 7.43
CA MET A 75 18.68 1.18 7.14
C MET A 75 19.44 1.74 5.94
N ARG A 76 20.72 1.36 5.77
CA ARG A 76 21.57 1.80 4.65
C ARG A 76 21.05 1.28 3.31
N THR A 77 20.71 -0.01 3.22
CA THR A 77 20.13 -0.58 1.99
C THR A 77 18.76 0.03 1.65
N SER A 78 17.95 0.34 2.67
CA SER A 78 16.67 1.03 2.45
C SER A 78 16.86 2.43 1.86
N ALA A 79 17.88 3.15 2.33
CA ALA A 79 18.23 4.48 1.83
C ALA A 79 18.72 4.41 0.37
N THR A 80 19.65 3.51 0.06
CA THR A 80 20.19 3.38 -1.31
C THR A 80 19.12 2.99 -2.32
N VAL A 81 18.20 2.08 -1.98
CA VAL A 81 17.05 1.76 -2.85
C VAL A 81 16.15 2.97 -3.07
N THR A 82 15.96 3.78 -2.04
CA THR A 82 15.12 4.98 -2.14
C THR A 82 15.79 6.03 -3.03
N GLU A 83 17.11 6.21 -2.94
CA GLU A 83 17.90 7.08 -3.81
C GLU A 83 17.85 6.63 -5.27
N LEU A 84 18.06 5.33 -5.51
CA LEU A 84 17.96 4.73 -6.85
C LEU A 84 16.56 4.90 -7.44
N ALA A 85 15.53 4.69 -6.63
CA ALA A 85 14.14 4.93 -7.05
C ALA A 85 13.91 6.40 -7.37
N ALA A 86 14.42 7.34 -6.55
CA ALA A 86 14.28 8.77 -6.81
C ALA A 86 14.95 9.17 -8.14
N HIS A 87 16.16 8.65 -8.40
CA HIS A 87 16.85 8.85 -9.67
C HIS A 87 16.06 8.27 -10.85
N ALA A 88 15.64 7.00 -10.76
CA ALA A 88 14.85 6.32 -11.78
C ALA A 88 13.55 7.08 -12.07
N TRP A 89 12.86 7.56 -11.04
CA TRP A 89 11.66 8.36 -11.18
C TRP A 89 11.91 9.66 -11.94
N ARG A 90 13.01 10.37 -11.67
CA ARG A 90 13.33 11.65 -12.33
C ARG A 90 13.56 11.49 -13.83
N ILE A 91 14.23 10.42 -14.25
CA ILE A 91 14.51 10.14 -15.68
C ILE A 91 13.35 9.45 -16.40
N MET A 92 12.41 8.86 -15.66
CA MET A 92 11.26 8.16 -16.20
C MET A 92 10.35 9.09 -16.99
N SER A 93 9.88 8.65 -18.16
CA SER A 93 8.99 9.42 -19.02
C SER A 93 7.62 9.66 -18.39
N THR A 94 6.89 10.67 -18.87
CA THR A 94 5.52 10.94 -18.40
C THR A 94 4.58 9.78 -18.66
N SER A 95 4.76 9.03 -19.76
CA SER A 95 3.97 7.83 -20.09
C SER A 95 4.21 6.72 -19.07
N ASP A 96 5.45 6.47 -18.70
CA ASP A 96 5.81 5.44 -17.72
C ASP A 96 5.34 5.79 -16.31
N ARG A 97 5.21 7.09 -16.00
CA ARG A 97 4.63 7.56 -14.74
C ARG A 97 3.10 7.43 -14.68
N GLN A 98 2.41 7.32 -15.82
CA GLN A 98 0.94 7.33 -15.87
C GLN A 98 0.24 6.29 -14.98
N PRO A 99 0.71 5.02 -14.90
CA PRO A 99 0.06 4.03 -14.05
C PRO A 99 0.02 4.48 -12.58
N TYR A 100 1.12 5.03 -12.07
CA TYR A 100 1.25 5.49 -10.69
C TYR A 100 0.44 6.77 -10.43
N ILE A 101 0.35 7.66 -11.43
CA ILE A 101 -0.50 8.86 -11.38
C ILE A 101 -1.97 8.48 -11.33
N LYS A 102 -2.41 7.54 -12.19
CA LYS A 102 -3.79 7.03 -12.21
C LYS A 102 -4.15 6.38 -10.88
N LEU A 103 -3.24 5.58 -10.32
CA LEU A 103 -3.43 4.94 -9.01
C LEU A 103 -3.55 5.99 -7.89
N ALA A 104 -2.66 6.98 -7.87
CA ALA A 104 -2.67 8.07 -6.89
C ALA A 104 -3.98 8.87 -6.92
N ARG A 105 -4.49 9.21 -8.12
CA ARG A 105 -5.79 9.89 -8.27
C ARG A 105 -6.94 9.07 -7.71
N LYS A 106 -6.93 7.74 -7.91
CA LYS A 106 -7.95 6.85 -7.32
C LYS A 106 -7.85 6.82 -5.80
N ALA A 107 -6.64 6.70 -5.26
CA ALA A 107 -6.41 6.72 -3.81
C ALA A 107 -6.87 8.04 -3.17
N GLN A 108 -6.57 9.18 -3.82
CA GLN A 108 -7.01 10.49 -3.36
C GLN A 108 -8.53 10.61 -3.32
N LYS A 109 -9.23 10.15 -4.36
CA LYS A 109 -10.71 10.14 -4.37
C LYS A 109 -11.29 9.32 -3.23
N ILE A 110 -10.73 8.14 -2.96
CA ILE A 110 -11.16 7.26 -1.86
C ILE A 110 -10.89 7.92 -0.51
N GLN A 111 -9.75 8.58 -0.34
CA GLN A 111 -9.43 9.28 0.90
C GLN A 111 -10.38 10.46 1.13
N GLN A 112 -10.69 11.24 0.09
CA GLN A 112 -11.67 12.31 0.13
C GLN A 112 -13.08 11.79 0.47
N SER A 113 -13.52 10.70 -0.17
CA SER A 113 -14.85 10.12 0.12
C SER A 113 -14.95 9.59 1.55
N ARG A 114 -13.85 9.03 2.09
CA ARG A 114 -13.80 8.61 3.50
C ARG A 114 -13.92 9.80 4.44
N LEU A 115 -13.19 10.89 4.19
CA LEU A 115 -13.29 12.10 5.01
C LEU A 115 -14.73 12.65 5.01
N LEU A 116 -15.36 12.76 3.84
CA LEU A 116 -16.74 13.24 3.73
C LEU A 116 -17.73 12.38 4.53
N HIS A 117 -17.59 11.05 4.51
CA HIS A 117 -18.43 10.15 5.30
C HIS A 117 -18.29 10.39 6.82
N PHE A 118 -17.09 10.70 7.31
CA PHE A 118 -16.90 11.00 8.72
C PHE A 118 -17.46 12.38 9.09
N PHE A 119 -17.19 13.41 8.28
CA PHE A 119 -17.69 14.77 8.56
C PHE A 119 -19.21 14.92 8.42
N SER A 120 -19.88 14.07 7.63
CA SER A 120 -21.35 14.05 7.56
C SER A 120 -22.01 13.47 8.81
N HIS A 121 -21.28 12.74 9.66
CA HIS A 121 -21.82 12.15 10.90
C HIS A 121 -21.66 13.05 12.13
N ASP A 122 -20.78 14.06 12.08
CA ASP A 122 -20.59 15.03 13.18
C ASP A 122 -21.54 16.25 13.08
N ALA A 123 -22.42 16.29 12.08
CA ALA A 123 -23.32 17.42 11.78
C ALA A 123 -24.78 17.18 12.22
N THR A 124 -25.04 16.17 13.06
CA THR A 124 -26.34 15.87 13.68
C THR A 124 -26.17 15.68 15.18
#